data_AF-A0A836IVH5-F1
#
_entry.id   AF-A0A836IVH5-F1
#
_cell.length_a   1.000
_cell.length_b   1.000
_cell.length_c   1.000
_cell.angle_alpha   90.00
_cell.angle_beta   90.00
_cell.angle_gamma   90.00
#
_symmetry.space_group_name_H-M   'P 1'
#
loop_
_entity.id
_entity.type
_entity.pdbx_description
1 polymer ?
#
loop_
_entity_poly.entity_id
_entity_poly.type
_entity_poly.pdbx_seq_one_letter_code
_entity_poly.pdbx_strand_id
1 'polypeptide(L)'
;MLSVDPGHERVLEDPLLMLRLYKRVAYGLVPRSHPDNTRRFLPSFLAVDSRFVESNNAAVDAAALLTVVGPIFPTSLLAQREVCLLLRVLPLEEEEGEGRDGAAGDKENSGTFGVAQGGKGRSPERGIRPGCFMLALRNMIPFRTWQVSQTVATVRRAIQQSSVMSSFEEHVVDILDWQANCRRQVKEAAPPQLERWEALAFMEETCALSSSESHELLHYCFSEGGREAESHAITGSSFGCEVQLLHQLLFSEVIPCVAEYSLLMGRFAEASLDVGEVEDSTTGTLALQSSLASMDLKFPEDGAMLSPDLDLGTLVRAELTPRQFFYVCTLLHTGFRQEESDQLYYYLKDNDAGDGLLVANLLAAYRQYFPSVTVSVLQLVQAAVRQWVRRNAKDAPAFVELYSSLREWGTAQVPIKPFVKALRGAGVPNGISGVLDVELEWLRLKAPTRVDLLLVLCTPVPPSRAAVVRKLFDRLDKRNCGTVTEAAALEGFRPEFIEGSALRRQGVMWRRALEGYLEELGEGGLDYDVFAYFWYMISAGIEDDPTFTITVWQAFGLARDWKRSGRD
;
A
#
# COMPACT_ATOMS: atom_id res chain seq x y z
N MET A 1 24.25 -6.69 -8.65
CA MET A 1 24.02 -6.32 -7.22
C MET A 1 25.22 -5.64 -6.55
N LEU A 2 25.02 -4.46 -5.94
CA LEU A 2 26.01 -3.73 -5.11
C LEU A 2 26.51 -4.61 -3.96
N SER A 3 27.82 -4.69 -3.70
CA SER A 3 28.33 -5.33 -2.48
C SER A 3 27.84 -4.58 -1.25
N VAL A 4 27.21 -5.30 -0.33
CA VAL A 4 26.65 -4.72 0.90
C VAL A 4 27.68 -4.90 1.99
N ASP A 5 27.98 -3.85 2.72
CA ASP A 5 28.56 -4.02 4.06
C ASP A 5 27.48 -4.73 4.92
N PRO A 6 27.79 -5.87 5.56
CA PRO A 6 26.85 -6.65 6.38
C PRO A 6 26.02 -5.84 7.39
N GLY A 7 26.53 -4.66 7.81
CA GLY A 7 25.77 -3.73 8.64
C GLY A 7 24.50 -3.17 7.99
N HIS A 8 24.45 -3.06 6.66
CA HIS A 8 23.29 -2.54 5.92
C HIS A 8 22.21 -3.60 5.67
N GLU A 9 22.55 -4.89 5.60
CA GLU A 9 21.55 -5.97 5.48
C GLU A 9 20.71 -6.07 6.76
N ARG A 10 21.33 -5.93 7.93
CA ARG A 10 20.61 -5.88 9.22
C ARG A 10 19.67 -4.68 9.34
N VAL A 11 19.94 -3.61 8.62
CA VAL A 11 19.07 -2.40 8.62
C VAL A 11 17.80 -2.64 7.79
N LEU A 12 17.86 -3.50 6.77
CA LEU A 12 16.69 -3.88 5.97
C LEU A 12 15.69 -4.73 6.75
N GLU A 13 16.14 -5.38 7.83
CA GLU A 13 15.29 -6.18 8.73
C GLU A 13 14.52 -5.33 9.75
N ASP A 14 14.82 -4.03 9.90
CA ASP A 14 14.10 -3.14 10.81
C ASP A 14 12.89 -2.47 10.12
N PRO A 15 11.65 -2.97 10.34
CA PRO A 15 10.47 -2.42 9.69
C PRO A 15 10.18 -0.97 10.09
N LEU A 16 10.63 -0.51 11.28
CA LEU A 16 10.44 0.90 11.68
C LEU A 16 11.26 1.84 10.81
N LEU A 17 12.52 1.48 10.56
CA LEU A 17 13.41 2.26 9.72
C LEU A 17 12.97 2.19 8.27
N MET A 18 12.60 1.01 7.78
CA MET A 18 12.12 0.83 6.40
C MET A 18 10.82 1.60 6.13
N LEU A 19 9.85 1.60 7.06
CA LEU A 19 8.62 2.39 6.92
C LEU A 19 8.91 3.89 6.89
N ARG A 20 9.83 4.36 7.75
CA ARG A 20 10.26 5.76 7.76
C ARG A 20 10.96 6.14 6.45
N LEU A 21 11.83 5.28 5.94
CA LEU A 21 12.52 5.50 4.67
C LEU A 21 11.52 5.58 3.51
N TYR A 22 10.58 4.62 3.43
CA TYR A 22 9.49 4.63 2.45
C TYR A 22 8.75 5.97 2.47
N LYS A 23 8.30 6.43 3.63
CA LYS A 23 7.57 7.70 3.75
C LYS A 23 8.41 8.92 3.41
N ARG A 24 9.68 8.97 3.84
CA ARG A 24 10.58 10.08 3.45
C ARG A 24 10.71 10.16 1.93
N VAL A 25 10.84 9.04 1.23
CA VAL A 25 10.87 9.03 -0.23
C VAL A 25 9.51 9.44 -0.81
N ALA A 26 8.45 8.71 -0.47
CA ALA A 26 7.12 8.84 -1.06
C ALA A 26 6.53 10.25 -0.89
N TYR A 27 6.64 10.84 0.30
CA TYR A 27 6.12 12.18 0.59
C TYR A 27 7.15 13.29 0.34
N GLY A 28 8.44 13.00 0.50
CA GLY A 28 9.50 13.99 0.33
C GLY A 28 9.88 14.27 -1.12
N LEU A 29 9.55 13.38 -2.06
CA LEU A 29 9.69 13.64 -3.50
C LEU A 29 8.64 14.63 -4.03
N VAL A 30 7.53 14.79 -3.32
CA VAL A 30 6.38 15.62 -3.71
C VAL A 30 6.00 16.57 -2.57
N PRO A 31 6.93 17.43 -2.12
CA PRO A 31 6.63 18.37 -1.06
C PRO A 31 5.53 19.34 -1.50
N ARG A 32 4.83 19.91 -0.52
CA ARG A 32 3.95 21.04 -0.78
C ARG A 32 4.78 22.31 -0.88
N SER A 33 4.55 23.09 -1.92
CA SER A 33 5.16 24.42 -2.02
C SER A 33 4.36 25.42 -1.18
N HIS A 34 5.02 26.05 -0.21
CA HIS A 34 4.55 27.28 0.42
C HIS A 34 4.61 28.41 -0.65
N PRO A 35 3.57 29.26 -0.86
CA PRO A 35 2.35 29.48 -0.06
C PRO A 35 1.07 28.81 -0.58
N ASP A 36 1.06 28.25 -1.79
CA ASP A 36 -0.18 27.78 -2.43
C ASP A 36 -0.61 26.38 -1.95
N ASN A 37 0.19 25.74 -1.08
CA ASN A 37 -0.01 24.37 -0.57
C ASN A 37 -0.22 23.30 -1.65
N THR A 38 0.13 23.61 -2.90
CA THR A 38 0.06 22.67 -4.01
C THR A 38 1.22 21.68 -3.97
N ARG A 39 0.92 20.40 -4.24
CA ARG A 39 1.94 19.37 -4.40
C ARG A 39 2.74 19.64 -5.67
N ARG A 40 4.06 19.51 -5.58
CA ARG A 40 4.96 19.57 -6.73
C ARG A 40 6.10 18.60 -6.51
N PHE A 41 6.53 17.95 -7.58
CA PHE A 41 7.77 17.17 -7.53
C PHE A 41 8.96 18.05 -7.16
N LEU A 42 9.95 17.46 -6.49
CA LEU A 42 11.24 18.10 -6.29
C LEU A 42 11.82 18.53 -7.65
N PRO A 43 12.30 19.78 -7.79
CA PRO A 43 12.94 20.23 -9.02
C PRO A 43 14.16 19.37 -9.39
N SER A 44 14.89 18.86 -8.40
CA SER A 44 16.01 17.93 -8.60
C SER A 44 15.57 16.59 -9.20
N PHE A 45 14.41 16.06 -8.78
CA PHE A 45 13.83 14.86 -9.37
C PHE A 45 13.49 15.11 -10.85
N LEU A 46 12.69 16.14 -11.14
CA LEU A 46 12.30 16.47 -12.51
C LEU A 46 13.50 16.75 -13.43
N ALA A 47 14.53 17.43 -12.93
CA ALA A 47 15.74 17.75 -13.70
C ALA A 47 16.58 16.53 -14.07
N VAL A 48 16.47 15.43 -13.32
CA VAL A 48 17.13 14.16 -13.62
C VAL A 48 16.22 13.30 -14.49
N ASP A 49 14.94 13.19 -14.14
CA ASP A 49 13.93 12.39 -14.83
C ASP A 49 13.75 12.80 -16.30
N SER A 50 13.65 14.12 -16.57
CA SER A 50 13.54 14.68 -17.92
C SER A 50 14.70 14.39 -18.87
N ARG A 51 15.83 13.86 -18.38
CA ARG A 51 16.98 13.47 -19.22
C ARG A 51 16.81 12.09 -19.83
N PHE A 52 15.92 11.27 -19.28
CA PHE A 52 15.74 9.88 -19.65
C PHE A 52 14.44 9.71 -20.44
N VAL A 53 14.61 9.48 -21.73
CA VAL A 53 13.59 9.05 -22.69
C VAL A 53 13.94 7.65 -23.16
N GLU A 54 12.98 6.85 -23.63
CA GLU A 54 13.21 5.44 -23.98
C GLU A 54 14.38 5.26 -24.96
N SER A 55 14.54 6.20 -25.89
CA SER A 55 15.63 6.19 -26.89
C SER A 55 17.04 6.37 -26.31
N ASN A 56 17.20 6.96 -25.12
CA ASN A 56 18.49 7.21 -24.48
C ASN A 56 18.64 6.56 -23.08
N ASN A 57 17.64 5.79 -22.65
CA ASN A 57 17.55 5.14 -21.35
C ASN A 57 18.37 3.83 -21.30
N ALA A 58 19.66 3.90 -21.61
CA ALA A 58 20.54 2.73 -21.62
C ALA A 58 20.76 2.17 -20.21
N ALA A 59 20.86 0.84 -20.11
CA ALA A 59 21.19 0.15 -18.88
C ALA A 59 22.61 0.55 -18.40
N VAL A 60 22.73 0.87 -17.12
CA VAL A 60 24.01 1.23 -16.49
C VAL A 60 24.29 0.35 -15.28
N ASP A 61 25.57 0.20 -14.92
CA ASP A 61 25.92 -0.49 -13.68
C ASP A 61 25.42 0.28 -12.44
N ALA A 62 25.41 -0.40 -11.30
CA ALA A 62 24.84 0.18 -10.08
C ALA A 62 25.64 1.39 -9.53
N ALA A 63 26.94 1.50 -9.80
CA ALA A 63 27.75 2.64 -9.36
C ALA A 63 27.49 3.88 -10.23
N ALA A 64 27.33 3.66 -11.54
CA ALA A 64 26.87 4.68 -12.49
C ALA A 64 25.44 5.12 -12.16
N LEU A 65 24.53 4.18 -11.87
CA LEU A 65 23.16 4.51 -11.43
C LEU A 65 23.17 5.37 -10.16
N LEU A 66 23.96 5.00 -9.14
CA LEU A 66 24.10 5.80 -7.92
C LEU A 66 24.56 7.24 -8.20
N THR A 67 25.46 7.42 -9.18
CA THR A 67 25.95 8.75 -9.60
C THR A 67 24.85 9.56 -10.29
N VAL A 68 24.00 8.90 -11.08
CA VAL A 68 22.85 9.52 -11.76
C VAL A 68 21.77 9.94 -10.78
N VAL A 69 21.44 9.08 -9.80
CA VAL A 69 20.29 9.29 -8.90
C VAL A 69 20.66 10.07 -7.65
N GLY A 70 21.94 10.11 -7.26
CA GLY A 70 22.42 10.83 -6.08
C GLY A 70 21.95 12.29 -6.00
N PRO A 71 21.95 13.07 -7.10
CA PRO A 71 21.47 14.45 -7.12
C PRO A 71 19.96 14.64 -6.90
N ILE A 72 19.13 13.57 -6.99
CA ILE A 72 17.68 13.67 -6.82
C ILE A 72 17.33 14.08 -5.39
N PHE A 73 17.99 13.44 -4.42
CA PHE A 73 17.66 13.58 -3.02
C PHE A 73 18.59 14.60 -2.36
N PRO A 74 18.08 15.75 -1.88
CA PRO A 74 18.88 16.61 -1.04
C PRO A 74 19.27 15.85 0.24
N THR A 75 20.44 16.16 0.80
CA THR A 75 20.96 15.46 1.99
C THR A 75 20.09 15.64 3.23
N SER A 76 19.26 16.70 3.27
CA SER A 76 18.21 16.88 4.26
C SER A 76 17.09 15.83 4.13
N LEU A 77 16.84 15.35 2.91
CA LEU A 77 15.80 14.37 2.63
C LEU A 77 16.27 12.93 2.77
N LEU A 78 17.45 12.58 2.23
CA LEU A 78 18.07 11.27 2.41
C LEU A 78 19.58 11.39 2.55
N ALA A 79 20.15 10.64 3.48
CA ALA A 79 21.58 10.41 3.54
C ALA A 79 22.02 9.47 2.39
N GLN A 80 23.27 9.58 1.95
CA GLN A 80 23.83 8.73 0.88
C GLN A 80 23.65 7.22 1.18
N ARG A 81 23.77 6.81 2.45
CA ARG A 81 23.53 5.43 2.88
C ARG A 81 22.09 4.98 2.62
N GLU A 82 21.11 5.86 2.82
CA GLU A 82 19.68 5.58 2.59
C GLU A 82 19.37 5.47 1.09
N VAL A 83 20.04 6.26 0.25
CA VAL A 83 19.96 6.13 -1.22
C VAL A 83 20.49 4.77 -1.68
N CYS A 84 21.61 4.30 -1.12
CA CYS A 84 22.13 2.96 -1.41
C CYS A 84 21.18 1.85 -0.97
N LEU A 85 20.48 2.01 0.16
CA LEU A 85 19.45 1.07 0.61
C LEU A 85 18.25 1.06 -0.35
N LEU A 86 17.80 2.23 -0.78
CA LEU A 86 16.69 2.37 -1.73
C LEU A 86 16.95 1.60 -3.04
N LEU A 87 18.16 1.74 -3.61
CA LEU A 87 18.57 1.02 -4.81
C LEU A 87 18.54 -0.51 -4.68
N ARG A 88 18.54 -1.07 -3.46
CA ARG A 88 18.43 -2.51 -3.23
C ARG A 88 17.01 -3.01 -3.06
N VAL A 89 16.14 -2.16 -2.51
CA VAL A 89 14.78 -2.57 -2.12
C VAL A 89 13.78 -2.31 -3.25
N LEU A 90 14.08 -1.35 -4.13
CA LEU A 90 13.26 -1.13 -5.32
C LEU A 90 13.27 -2.37 -6.24
N PRO A 91 12.13 -2.72 -6.83
CA PRO A 91 12.01 -3.84 -7.76
C PRO A 91 12.63 -3.47 -9.12
N LEU A 92 13.96 -3.35 -9.16
CA LEU A 92 14.71 -3.02 -10.36
C LEU A 92 15.17 -4.31 -11.03
N GLU A 93 14.69 -4.56 -12.23
CA GLU A 93 15.14 -5.69 -13.04
C GLU A 93 16.51 -5.35 -13.65
N GLU A 94 17.48 -6.27 -13.50
CA GLU A 94 18.76 -6.18 -14.21
C GLU A 94 18.53 -6.73 -15.62
N GLU A 95 18.68 -5.90 -16.66
CA GLU A 95 18.64 -6.39 -18.04
C GLU A 95 19.94 -7.14 -18.32
N GLU A 96 19.83 -8.41 -18.74
CA GLU A 96 20.96 -9.10 -19.35
C GLU A 96 21.18 -8.47 -20.72
N GLY A 97 22.32 -7.80 -20.90
CA GLY A 97 22.63 -7.14 -22.17
C GLY A 97 22.51 -8.11 -23.34
N GLU A 98 21.43 -8.01 -24.09
CA GLU A 98 21.31 -8.64 -25.41
C GLU A 98 22.40 -8.01 -26.28
N GLY A 99 23.42 -8.81 -26.60
CA GLY A 99 24.34 -8.47 -27.67
C GLY A 99 23.52 -8.21 -28.91
N ARG A 100 23.58 -6.97 -29.42
CA ARG A 100 23.19 -6.65 -30.79
C ARG A 100 23.86 -7.65 -31.73
N ASP A 101 23.10 -8.62 -32.20
CA ASP A 101 23.10 -9.13 -33.56
C ASP A 101 21.73 -9.79 -33.77
N GLY A 102 20.86 -9.08 -34.49
CA GLY A 102 19.60 -9.65 -34.96
C GLY A 102 19.84 -10.68 -36.06
N ALA A 103 18.91 -11.64 -36.13
CA ALA A 103 18.44 -12.39 -37.29
C ALA A 103 18.51 -13.93 -37.15
N ALA A 104 17.32 -14.52 -37.26
CA ALA A 104 17.00 -15.72 -38.02
C ALA A 104 17.63 -17.07 -37.64
N GLY A 105 16.73 -18.00 -37.29
CA GLY A 105 16.64 -19.28 -37.99
C GLY A 105 17.47 -20.44 -37.44
N ASP A 106 16.80 -21.60 -37.37
CA ASP A 106 17.39 -22.93 -37.32
C ASP A 106 18.67 -23.07 -38.17
N LYS A 107 19.73 -23.68 -37.61
CA LYS A 107 20.23 -25.01 -38.02
C LYS A 107 21.56 -25.39 -37.38
N GLU A 108 21.69 -26.69 -37.22
CA GLU A 108 22.79 -27.50 -36.73
C GLU A 108 24.13 -27.36 -37.51
N ASN A 109 25.19 -27.75 -36.79
CA ASN A 109 26.47 -28.32 -37.24
C ASN A 109 27.51 -27.44 -37.95
N SER A 110 28.70 -27.34 -37.32
CA SER A 110 29.98 -27.89 -37.81
C SER A 110 31.16 -27.08 -37.26
N GLY A 111 32.06 -27.73 -36.51
CA GLY A 111 33.23 -27.07 -35.94
C GLY A 111 34.37 -26.80 -36.94
N THR A 112 35.30 -25.93 -36.57
CA THR A 112 36.76 -26.17 -36.58
C THR A 112 37.54 -24.97 -36.02
N PHE A 113 38.74 -25.29 -35.55
CA PHE A 113 39.69 -24.52 -34.75
C PHE A 113 40.21 -23.19 -35.34
N GLY A 114 40.53 -22.24 -34.45
CA GLY A 114 41.43 -21.11 -34.69
C GLY A 114 41.82 -20.41 -33.37
N VAL A 115 43.11 -20.41 -33.05
CA VAL A 115 43.68 -20.04 -31.74
C VAL A 115 43.97 -18.53 -31.63
N ALA A 116 43.59 -17.98 -30.46
CA ALA A 116 44.13 -16.83 -29.72
C ALA A 116 44.32 -15.46 -30.41
N GLN A 117 43.63 -14.43 -29.90
CA GLN A 117 44.27 -13.25 -29.29
C GLN A 117 43.27 -12.42 -28.49
N GLY A 118 43.76 -11.80 -27.41
CA GLY A 118 42.98 -11.28 -26.31
C GLY A 118 42.01 -10.14 -26.62
N GLY A 119 40.82 -10.27 -26.03
CA GLY A 119 39.89 -9.20 -25.75
C GLY A 119 39.05 -9.67 -24.58
N LYS A 120 39.10 -8.96 -23.45
CA LYS A 120 38.34 -9.25 -22.23
C LYS A 120 36.93 -9.72 -22.59
N GLY A 121 36.60 -10.95 -22.19
CA GLY A 121 35.20 -11.35 -22.05
C GLY A 121 34.54 -10.43 -21.04
N ARG A 122 33.94 -9.34 -21.53
CA ARG A 122 32.87 -8.69 -20.81
C ARG A 122 31.72 -9.69 -20.88
N SER A 123 31.46 -10.36 -19.76
CA SER A 123 30.10 -10.83 -19.47
C SER A 123 29.12 -9.73 -19.87
N PRO A 124 27.95 -10.03 -20.46
CA PRO A 124 26.95 -9.01 -20.75
C PRO A 124 26.76 -8.20 -19.46
N GLU A 125 27.02 -6.88 -19.53
CA GLU A 125 26.96 -6.02 -18.35
C GLU A 125 25.49 -5.98 -17.94
N ARG A 126 25.13 -6.77 -16.92
CA ARG A 126 23.85 -6.67 -16.23
C ARG A 126 23.73 -5.25 -15.69
N GLY A 127 22.76 -4.50 -16.20
CA GLY A 127 22.58 -3.09 -15.89
C GLY A 127 21.13 -2.76 -15.57
N ILE A 128 20.94 -1.62 -14.91
CA ILE A 128 19.62 -1.09 -14.58
C ILE A 128 19.44 0.20 -15.38
N ARG A 129 18.29 0.34 -16.04
CA ARG A 129 17.94 1.57 -16.76
C ARG A 129 17.56 2.68 -15.77
N PRO A 130 18.15 3.89 -15.84
CA PRO A 130 17.80 5.00 -14.96
C PRO A 130 16.30 5.36 -14.99
N GLY A 131 15.65 5.29 -16.15
CA GLY A 131 14.20 5.52 -16.28
C GLY A 131 13.35 4.52 -15.50
N CYS A 132 13.79 3.25 -15.38
CA CYS A 132 13.11 2.26 -14.53
C CYS A 132 13.22 2.63 -13.05
N PHE A 133 14.34 3.23 -12.63
CA PHE A 133 14.48 3.76 -11.28
C PHE A 133 13.54 4.95 -11.04
N MET A 134 13.46 5.91 -11.97
CA MET A 134 12.53 7.05 -11.83
C MET A 134 11.07 6.59 -11.79
N LEU A 135 10.71 5.61 -12.63
CA LEU A 135 9.39 5.00 -12.62
C LEU A 135 9.11 4.29 -11.28
N ALA A 136 10.09 3.56 -10.74
CA ALA A 136 9.96 2.92 -9.43
C ALA A 136 9.73 3.95 -8.32
N LEU A 137 10.39 5.12 -8.38
CA LEU A 137 10.14 6.23 -7.46
C LEU A 137 8.72 6.81 -7.60
N ARG A 138 8.24 7.04 -8.83
CA ARG A 138 6.85 7.48 -9.09
C ARG A 138 5.83 6.51 -8.52
N ASN A 139 6.07 5.21 -8.70
CA ASN A 139 5.21 4.15 -8.19
C ASN A 139 5.21 4.04 -6.65
N MET A 140 6.20 4.61 -5.95
CA MET A 140 6.17 4.71 -4.47
C MET A 140 5.27 5.84 -3.98
N ILE A 141 5.03 6.87 -4.81
CA ILE A 141 4.26 8.06 -4.44
C ILE A 141 2.77 7.68 -4.46
N PRO A 142 2.04 7.90 -3.36
CA PRO A 142 0.65 7.43 -3.25
C PRO A 142 -0.36 8.38 -3.92
N PHE A 143 0.08 9.18 -4.89
CA PHE A 143 -0.68 10.26 -5.54
C PHE A 143 -0.79 10.01 -7.05
N ARG A 144 -1.21 8.81 -7.44
CA ARG A 144 -1.19 8.32 -8.83
C ARG A 144 -2.09 9.14 -9.75
N THR A 145 -3.35 9.37 -9.36
CA THR A 145 -4.31 10.13 -10.17
C THR A 145 -3.93 11.61 -10.24
N TRP A 146 -3.29 12.17 -9.21
CA TRP A 146 -2.64 13.48 -9.31
C TRP A 146 -1.53 13.50 -10.36
N GLN A 147 -0.60 12.53 -10.33
CA GLN A 147 0.49 12.42 -11.31
C GLN A 147 -0.07 12.29 -12.74
N VAL A 148 -1.01 11.37 -12.96
CA VAL A 148 -1.68 11.15 -14.26
C VAL A 148 -2.38 12.43 -14.74
N SER A 149 -3.08 13.15 -13.86
CA SER A 149 -3.75 14.40 -14.24
C SER A 149 -2.77 15.48 -14.69
N GLN A 150 -1.58 15.58 -14.07
CA GLN A 150 -0.54 16.50 -14.51
C GLN A 150 0.01 16.09 -15.89
N THR A 151 0.28 14.79 -16.10
CA THR A 151 0.77 14.27 -17.38
C THR A 151 -0.24 14.50 -18.50
N VAL A 152 -1.52 14.18 -18.28
CA VAL A 152 -2.61 14.42 -19.25
C VAL A 152 -2.72 15.92 -19.58
N ALA A 153 -2.67 16.80 -18.58
CA ALA A 153 -2.70 18.24 -18.81
C ALA A 153 -1.51 18.74 -19.66
N THR A 154 -0.33 18.15 -19.48
CA THR A 154 0.87 18.46 -20.29
C THR A 154 0.72 17.99 -21.73
N VAL A 155 0.29 16.74 -21.95
CA VAL A 155 0.07 16.19 -23.30
C VAL A 155 -0.99 16.97 -24.05
N ARG A 156 -2.15 17.23 -23.43
CA ARG A 156 -3.23 18.01 -24.06
C ARG A 156 -2.79 19.41 -24.44
N ARG A 157 -1.95 20.07 -23.61
CA ARG A 157 -1.38 21.38 -23.93
C ARG A 157 -0.46 21.32 -25.15
N ALA A 158 0.37 20.28 -25.27
CA ALA A 158 1.24 20.08 -26.43
C ALA A 158 0.42 19.84 -27.71
N ILE A 159 -0.64 19.01 -27.63
CA ILE A 159 -1.56 18.74 -28.74
C ILE A 159 -2.26 20.03 -29.19
N GLN A 160 -2.79 20.83 -28.26
CA GLN A 160 -3.45 22.11 -28.57
C GLN A 160 -2.51 23.15 -29.21
N GLN A 161 -1.21 23.04 -28.98
CA GLN A 161 -0.21 23.90 -29.61
C GLN A 161 0.20 23.40 -31.00
N SER A 162 -0.08 22.14 -31.32
CA SER A 162 0.12 21.57 -32.65
C SER A 162 -1.02 21.96 -33.59
N SER A 163 -0.68 22.34 -34.83
CA SER A 163 -1.66 22.57 -35.90
C SER A 163 -1.93 21.32 -36.75
N VAL A 164 -1.20 20.23 -36.50
CA VAL A 164 -1.24 19.00 -37.29
C VAL A 164 -1.48 17.82 -36.36
N MET A 165 -2.43 16.96 -36.76
CA MET A 165 -2.71 15.69 -36.10
C MET A 165 -1.49 14.78 -36.21
N SER A 166 -1.05 14.20 -35.10
CA SER A 166 0.11 13.31 -35.12
C SER A 166 -0.25 11.95 -35.74
N SER A 167 0.70 11.25 -36.38
CA SER A 167 0.45 9.92 -36.93
C SER A 167 -0.06 8.92 -35.88
N PHE A 168 0.38 9.07 -34.64
CA PHE A 168 -0.10 8.27 -33.51
C PHE A 168 -1.58 8.56 -33.20
N GLU A 169 -1.98 9.83 -33.19
CA GLU A 169 -3.37 10.24 -33.02
C GLU A 169 -4.25 9.72 -34.16
N GLU A 170 -3.79 9.79 -35.43
CA GLU A 170 -4.52 9.23 -36.56
C GLU A 170 -4.74 7.71 -36.38
N HIS A 171 -3.71 6.99 -35.93
CA HIS A 171 -3.78 5.55 -35.70
C HIS A 171 -4.78 5.20 -34.59
N VAL A 172 -4.75 5.94 -33.47
CA VAL A 172 -5.71 5.77 -32.36
C VAL A 172 -7.15 6.00 -32.84
N VAL A 173 -7.38 7.06 -33.64
CA VAL A 173 -8.70 7.36 -34.18
C VAL A 173 -9.17 6.29 -35.17
N ASP A 174 -8.29 5.77 -36.03
CA ASP A 174 -8.64 4.71 -36.99
C ASP A 174 -9.05 3.41 -36.30
N ILE A 175 -8.33 3.01 -35.24
CA ILE A 175 -8.70 1.85 -34.40
C ILE A 175 -10.11 2.03 -33.83
N LEU A 176 -10.39 3.19 -33.23
CA LEU A 176 -11.69 3.46 -32.61
C LEU A 176 -12.83 3.56 -33.62
N ASP A 177 -12.62 4.19 -34.77
CA ASP A 177 -13.62 4.27 -35.85
C ASP A 177 -13.91 2.87 -36.42
N TRP A 178 -12.88 2.05 -36.63
CA TRP A 178 -13.07 0.66 -37.06
C TRP A 178 -13.85 -0.15 -36.02
N GLN A 179 -13.56 0.01 -34.72
CA GLN A 179 -14.28 -0.67 -33.62
C GLN A 179 -15.75 -0.23 -33.51
N ALA A 180 -16.04 1.05 -33.72
CA ALA A 180 -17.40 1.59 -33.65
C ALA A 180 -18.26 1.26 -34.89
N ASN A 181 -17.62 0.97 -36.04
CA ASN A 181 -18.31 0.86 -37.32
C ASN A 181 -18.40 -0.58 -37.84
N CYS A 182 -19.53 -1.25 -37.56
CA CYS A 182 -19.80 -2.61 -38.04
C CYS A 182 -19.68 -2.78 -39.56
N ARG A 183 -19.90 -1.72 -40.36
CA ARG A 183 -19.77 -1.81 -41.82
C ARG A 183 -18.31 -1.87 -42.26
N ARG A 184 -17.39 -1.18 -41.56
CA ARG A 184 -15.94 -1.27 -41.81
C ARG A 184 -15.42 -2.66 -41.42
N GLN A 185 -15.84 -3.19 -40.27
CA GLN A 185 -15.44 -4.52 -39.80
C GLN A 185 -15.75 -5.66 -40.79
N VAL A 186 -16.81 -5.52 -41.59
CA VAL A 186 -17.20 -6.51 -42.61
C VAL A 186 -16.41 -6.34 -43.92
N LYS A 187 -15.91 -5.13 -44.22
CA LYS A 187 -15.33 -4.77 -45.53
C LYS A 187 -13.81 -4.61 -45.53
N GLU A 188 -13.26 -4.21 -44.40
CA GLU A 188 -11.87 -3.82 -44.23
C GLU A 188 -11.20 -4.74 -43.22
N ALA A 189 -9.92 -5.03 -43.44
CA ALA A 189 -9.12 -5.67 -42.42
C ALA A 189 -9.03 -4.77 -41.18
N ALA A 190 -8.88 -5.39 -40.01
CA ALA A 190 -8.64 -4.63 -38.78
C ALA A 190 -7.36 -3.79 -38.93
N PRO A 191 -7.35 -2.52 -38.46
CA PRO A 191 -6.12 -1.77 -38.36
C PRO A 191 -5.11 -2.51 -37.47
N PRO A 192 -3.80 -2.27 -37.67
CA PRO A 192 -2.79 -2.86 -36.81
C PRO A 192 -3.05 -2.46 -35.35
N GLN A 193 -2.61 -3.31 -34.42
CA GLN A 193 -2.75 -2.99 -33.01
C GLN A 193 -1.78 -1.87 -32.63
N LEU A 194 -2.21 -1.04 -31.68
CA LEU A 194 -1.35 0.00 -31.13
C LEU A 194 -0.14 -0.64 -30.43
N GLU A 195 1.06 -0.24 -30.84
CA GLU A 195 2.30 -0.72 -30.23
C GLU A 195 2.78 0.23 -29.12
N ARG A 196 3.44 -0.32 -28.09
CA ARG A 196 3.91 0.48 -26.94
C ARG A 196 4.90 1.56 -27.37
N TRP A 197 5.80 1.24 -28.29
CA TRP A 197 6.85 2.16 -28.74
C TRP A 197 6.26 3.36 -29.50
N GLU A 198 5.13 3.21 -30.21
CA GLU A 198 4.46 4.31 -30.91
C GLU A 198 3.94 5.35 -29.91
N ALA A 199 3.31 4.87 -28.83
CA ALA A 199 2.81 5.71 -27.77
C ALA A 199 3.94 6.42 -27.00
N LEU A 200 5.01 5.68 -26.68
CA LEU A 200 6.20 6.25 -26.03
C LEU A 200 6.86 7.31 -26.92
N ALA A 201 7.08 7.04 -28.20
CA ALA A 201 7.66 8.00 -29.14
C ALA A 201 6.81 9.28 -29.23
N PHE A 202 5.50 9.16 -29.34
CA PHE A 202 4.60 10.33 -29.33
C PHE A 202 4.72 11.14 -28.03
N MET A 203 4.62 10.49 -26.88
CA MET A 203 4.68 11.16 -25.58
C MET A 203 6.04 11.82 -25.30
N GLU A 204 7.14 11.15 -25.64
CA GLU A 204 8.49 11.63 -25.36
C GLU A 204 8.95 12.67 -26.39
N GLU A 205 8.77 12.41 -27.68
CA GLU A 205 9.29 13.28 -28.75
C GLU A 205 8.36 14.46 -29.06
N THR A 206 7.04 14.24 -29.04
CA THR A 206 6.06 15.29 -29.38
C THR A 206 5.61 16.06 -28.13
N CYS A 207 5.39 15.36 -27.02
CA CYS A 207 4.87 15.98 -25.78
C CYS A 207 5.97 16.31 -24.75
N ALA A 208 7.23 16.00 -25.04
CA ALA A 208 8.38 16.24 -24.18
C ALA A 208 8.27 15.62 -22.77
N LEU A 209 7.58 14.47 -22.67
CA LEU A 209 7.52 13.71 -21.42
C LEU A 209 8.81 12.90 -21.22
N SER A 210 9.15 12.66 -19.95
CA SER A 210 10.14 11.65 -19.61
C SER A 210 9.60 10.23 -19.84
N SER A 211 10.50 9.25 -19.89
CA SER A 211 10.15 7.84 -19.97
C SER A 211 9.26 7.43 -18.79
N SER A 212 9.58 7.86 -17.57
CA SER A 212 8.81 7.49 -16.39
C SER A 212 7.38 8.04 -16.39
N GLU A 213 7.16 9.27 -16.89
CA GLU A 213 5.82 9.86 -17.06
C GLU A 213 5.00 9.12 -18.11
N SER A 214 5.63 8.81 -19.24
CA SER A 214 4.99 8.10 -20.35
C SER A 214 4.54 6.70 -19.92
N HIS A 215 5.43 5.97 -19.23
CA HIS A 215 5.12 4.64 -18.69
C HIS A 215 4.03 4.68 -17.60
N GLU A 216 4.03 5.69 -16.72
CA GLU A 216 3.00 5.87 -15.69
C GLU A 216 1.60 6.08 -16.30
N LEU A 217 1.50 6.92 -17.33
CA LEU A 217 0.24 7.18 -18.04
C LEU A 217 -0.26 5.93 -18.79
N LEU A 218 0.62 5.20 -19.47
CA LEU A 218 0.24 3.94 -20.14
C LEU A 218 -0.21 2.88 -19.14
N HIS A 219 0.44 2.81 -17.98
CA HIS A 219 0.04 1.91 -16.91
C HIS A 219 -1.32 2.29 -16.29
N TYR A 220 -1.67 3.58 -16.25
CA TYR A 220 -3.02 4.04 -15.88
C TYR A 220 -4.09 3.59 -16.88
N CYS A 221 -3.75 3.57 -18.17
CA CYS A 221 -4.67 3.14 -19.23
C CYS A 221 -4.70 1.62 -19.42
N PHE A 222 -4.03 0.82 -18.58
CA PHE A 222 -3.95 -0.63 -18.75
C PHE A 222 -5.25 -1.34 -18.30
N SER A 223 -5.73 -2.30 -19.08
CA SER A 223 -6.90 -3.12 -18.72
C SER A 223 -6.49 -4.30 -17.82
N GLU A 224 -6.95 -4.33 -16.57
CA GLU A 224 -6.67 -5.43 -15.63
C GLU A 224 -7.22 -6.80 -16.10
N GLY A 225 -8.15 -6.82 -17.07
CA GLY A 225 -8.71 -8.03 -17.66
C GLY A 225 -7.76 -8.83 -18.58
N GLY A 226 -6.56 -8.32 -18.87
CA GLY A 226 -5.61 -8.92 -19.82
C GLY A 226 -4.72 -10.03 -19.27
N ARG A 227 -4.80 -10.37 -17.97
CA ARG A 227 -3.96 -11.44 -17.37
C ARG A 227 -4.54 -12.85 -17.44
N GLU A 228 -5.83 -13.02 -17.77
CA GLU A 228 -6.49 -14.34 -17.78
C GLU A 228 -7.28 -14.68 -19.06
N ALA A 229 -7.28 -13.85 -20.10
CA ALA A 229 -7.97 -14.16 -21.34
C ALA A 229 -7.07 -13.97 -22.57
N GLU A 230 -6.97 -15.02 -23.39
CA GLU A 230 -6.34 -15.06 -24.73
C GLU A 230 -7.00 -14.12 -25.77
N SER A 231 -7.65 -13.04 -25.34
CA SER A 231 -8.38 -12.10 -26.20
C SER A 231 -7.70 -10.73 -26.23
N HIS A 232 -6.52 -10.66 -26.86
CA HIS A 232 -5.84 -9.40 -27.21
C HIS A 232 -6.65 -8.51 -28.18
N ALA A 233 -7.79 -8.98 -28.68
CA ALA A 233 -8.60 -8.27 -29.68
C ALA A 233 -9.50 -7.17 -29.10
N ILE A 234 -9.83 -7.21 -27.79
CA ILE A 234 -10.84 -6.31 -27.21
C ILE A 234 -10.27 -4.91 -26.91
N THR A 235 -8.99 -4.80 -26.56
CA THR A 235 -8.38 -3.54 -26.12
C THR A 235 -7.84 -2.68 -27.27
N GLY A 236 -7.62 -3.26 -28.46
CA GLY A 236 -7.03 -2.57 -29.61
C GLY A 236 -5.53 -2.29 -29.52
N SER A 237 -4.82 -2.81 -28.49
CA SER A 237 -3.38 -2.62 -28.30
C SER A 237 -2.64 -3.93 -28.01
N SER A 238 -1.38 -4.01 -28.46
CA SER A 238 -0.52 -5.20 -28.25
C SER A 238 -0.06 -5.34 -26.80
N PHE A 239 -0.10 -4.24 -26.03
CA PHE A 239 0.41 -4.13 -24.67
C PHE A 239 -0.70 -3.91 -23.63
N GLY A 240 -1.96 -4.23 -23.94
CA GLY A 240 -3.07 -4.26 -22.96
C GLY A 240 -3.64 -2.90 -22.53
N CYS A 241 -3.19 -1.81 -23.14
CA CYS A 241 -3.75 -0.47 -22.96
C CYS A 241 -5.14 -0.34 -23.60
N GLU A 242 -6.09 0.24 -22.86
CA GLU A 242 -7.43 0.59 -23.33
C GLU A 242 -7.36 1.83 -24.23
N VAL A 243 -7.38 1.59 -25.55
CA VAL A 243 -7.24 2.65 -26.57
C VAL A 243 -8.33 3.72 -26.43
N GLN A 244 -9.54 3.33 -26.03
CA GLN A 244 -10.65 4.28 -25.81
C GLN A 244 -10.35 5.25 -24.66
N LEU A 245 -9.89 4.75 -23.51
CA LEU A 245 -9.53 5.60 -22.37
C LEU A 245 -8.34 6.51 -22.74
N LEU A 246 -7.33 5.98 -23.42
CA LEU A 246 -6.19 6.77 -23.89
C LEU A 246 -6.65 7.92 -24.79
N HIS A 247 -7.53 7.66 -25.75
CA HIS A 247 -8.10 8.69 -26.61
C HIS A 247 -8.92 9.73 -25.84
N GLN A 248 -9.76 9.29 -24.91
CA GLN A 248 -10.59 10.15 -24.08
C GLN A 248 -9.76 11.13 -23.24
N LEU A 249 -8.64 10.66 -22.70
CA LEU A 249 -7.73 11.48 -21.91
C LEU A 249 -6.93 12.45 -22.79
N LEU A 250 -6.36 11.97 -23.90
CA LEU A 250 -5.35 12.73 -24.64
C LEU A 250 -5.90 13.57 -25.80
N PHE A 251 -6.81 13.02 -26.60
CA PHE A 251 -7.16 13.60 -27.91
C PHE A 251 -8.57 14.18 -27.99
N SER A 252 -9.49 13.74 -27.13
CA SER A 252 -10.87 14.29 -27.12
C SER A 252 -10.86 15.79 -26.84
N GLU A 253 -11.72 16.57 -27.50
CA GLU A 253 -11.80 18.03 -27.31
C GLU A 253 -12.02 18.42 -25.84
N VAL A 254 -12.92 17.69 -25.18
CA VAL A 254 -13.16 17.73 -23.74
C VAL A 254 -13.04 16.31 -23.20
N ILE A 255 -12.45 16.14 -22.01
CA ILE A 255 -12.39 14.83 -21.37
C ILE A 255 -13.81 14.44 -20.97
N PRO A 256 -14.35 13.31 -21.46
CA PRO A 256 -15.72 12.92 -21.14
C PRO A 256 -15.87 12.59 -19.65
N CYS A 257 -17.07 12.77 -19.11
CA CYS A 257 -17.36 12.59 -17.68
C CYS A 257 -16.90 11.22 -17.14
N VAL A 258 -17.03 10.14 -17.91
CA VAL A 258 -16.60 8.79 -17.52
C VAL A 258 -15.11 8.69 -17.20
N ALA A 259 -14.26 9.45 -17.90
CA ALA A 259 -12.82 9.50 -17.67
C ALA A 259 -12.47 10.57 -16.63
N GLU A 260 -13.08 11.76 -16.73
CA GLU A 260 -12.80 12.89 -15.84
C GLU A 260 -13.21 12.61 -14.39
N TYR A 261 -14.37 11.98 -14.17
CA TYR A 261 -14.87 11.62 -12.85
C TYR A 261 -13.88 10.77 -12.06
N SER A 262 -13.29 9.74 -12.70
CA SER A 262 -12.32 8.86 -12.05
C SER A 262 -11.04 9.58 -11.65
N LEU A 263 -10.56 10.53 -12.46
CA LEU A 263 -9.40 11.35 -12.14
C LEU A 263 -9.68 12.33 -10.99
N LEU A 264 -10.82 13.02 -11.02
CA LEU A 264 -11.19 13.97 -9.97
C LEU A 264 -11.48 13.23 -8.65
N MET A 265 -12.25 12.15 -8.68
CA MET A 265 -12.58 11.38 -7.47
C MET A 265 -11.34 10.70 -6.88
N GLY A 266 -10.44 10.17 -7.72
CA GLY A 266 -9.14 9.66 -7.28
C GLY A 266 -8.28 10.74 -6.61
N ARG A 267 -8.16 11.93 -7.21
CA ARG A 267 -7.41 13.04 -6.62
C ARG A 267 -8.01 13.50 -5.30
N PHE A 268 -9.35 13.50 -5.19
CA PHE A 268 -10.04 13.80 -3.94
C PHE A 268 -9.68 12.77 -2.87
N ALA A 269 -9.70 11.48 -3.20
CA ALA A 269 -9.37 10.42 -2.25
C ALA A 269 -7.88 10.46 -1.83
N GLU A 270 -6.96 10.66 -2.77
CA GLU A 270 -5.51 10.81 -2.53
C GLU A 270 -5.16 12.04 -1.68
N ALA A 271 -6.00 13.07 -1.68
CA ALA A 271 -5.83 14.24 -0.83
C ALA A 271 -5.93 13.87 0.67
N SER A 272 -6.68 12.83 1.02
CA SER A 272 -6.79 12.36 2.41
C SER A 272 -5.53 11.67 2.94
N LEU A 273 -4.59 11.29 2.07
CA LEU A 273 -3.31 10.69 2.49
C LEU A 273 -2.28 11.75 2.93
N ASP A 274 -2.63 13.02 2.78
CA ASP A 274 -1.65 14.09 2.92
C ASP A 274 -1.28 14.31 4.38
N VAL A 275 0.03 14.32 4.62
CA VAL A 275 0.58 14.60 5.94
C VAL A 275 0.86 16.09 5.95
N GLY A 276 0.01 16.86 6.62
CA GLY A 276 0.27 18.28 6.83
C GLY A 276 1.63 18.49 7.52
N GLU A 277 2.15 19.71 7.49
CA GLU A 277 3.39 20.05 8.22
C GLU A 277 3.28 19.86 9.75
N VAL A 278 2.06 19.72 10.27
CA VAL A 278 1.77 19.52 11.70
C VAL A 278 1.70 18.02 12.01
N GLU A 279 2.51 17.58 13.00
CA GLU A 279 2.64 16.19 13.45
C GLU A 279 1.30 15.54 13.89
N ASP A 280 0.26 16.34 14.14
CA ASP A 280 -1.07 15.91 14.60
C ASP A 280 -2.16 15.94 13.49
N SER A 281 -1.79 16.06 12.22
CA SER A 281 -2.77 16.00 11.13
C SER A 281 -3.36 14.59 10.97
N THR A 282 -4.70 14.51 10.92
CA THR A 282 -5.42 13.26 10.64
C THR A 282 -5.35 12.93 9.15
N THR A 283 -5.27 11.64 8.81
CA THR A 283 -5.28 11.15 7.42
C THR A 283 -6.40 10.13 7.19
N GLY A 284 -6.67 9.80 5.93
CA GLY A 284 -7.70 8.83 5.52
C GLY A 284 -9.11 9.31 5.85
N THR A 285 -9.99 8.37 6.22
CA THR A 285 -11.39 8.64 6.57
C THR A 285 -11.51 9.61 7.74
N LEU A 286 -10.54 9.64 8.68
CA LEU A 286 -10.55 10.59 9.80
C LEU A 286 -10.39 12.05 9.33
N ALA A 287 -9.61 12.29 8.27
CA ALA A 287 -9.47 13.63 7.70
C ALA A 287 -10.78 14.12 7.05
N LEU A 288 -11.45 13.23 6.31
CA LEU A 288 -12.76 13.50 5.71
C LEU A 288 -13.80 13.75 6.80
N GLN A 289 -13.86 12.88 7.82
CA GLN A 289 -14.77 13.04 8.95
C GLN A 289 -14.54 14.36 9.68
N SER A 290 -13.28 14.72 9.96
CA SER A 290 -12.94 15.99 10.63
C SER A 290 -13.38 17.19 9.80
N SER A 291 -13.17 17.14 8.48
CA SER A 291 -13.55 18.22 7.55
C SER A 291 -15.08 18.41 7.51
N LEU A 292 -15.84 17.31 7.44
CA LEU A 292 -17.30 17.35 7.44
C LEU A 292 -17.85 17.82 8.79
N ALA A 293 -17.27 17.35 9.89
CA ALA A 293 -17.71 17.68 11.25
C ALA A 293 -17.40 19.14 11.65
N SER A 294 -16.50 19.83 10.95
CA SER A 294 -16.20 21.25 11.22
C SER A 294 -17.22 22.23 10.62
N MET A 295 -18.25 21.73 9.93
CA MET A 295 -19.24 22.55 9.22
C MET A 295 -20.64 22.36 9.79
N ASP A 296 -21.46 23.41 9.71
CA ASP A 296 -22.89 23.31 9.98
C ASP A 296 -23.61 22.72 8.76
N LEU A 297 -23.89 21.42 8.81
CA LEU A 297 -24.54 20.68 7.73
C LEU A 297 -26.06 20.57 7.94
N LYS A 298 -26.79 20.54 6.83
CA LYS A 298 -28.25 20.29 6.84
C LYS A 298 -28.53 18.79 6.77
N PHE A 299 -29.57 18.36 7.46
CA PHE A 299 -30.04 16.98 7.48
C PHE A 299 -31.42 16.93 6.82
N PRO A 300 -31.52 16.64 5.50
CA PRO A 300 -32.80 16.51 4.81
C PRO A 300 -33.65 15.37 5.39
N GLU A 301 -34.97 15.45 5.19
CA GLU A 301 -35.90 14.39 5.60
C GLU A 301 -35.61 13.06 4.89
N ASP A 302 -35.25 13.11 3.60
CA ASP A 302 -34.90 11.92 2.81
C ASP A 302 -33.64 11.22 3.35
N GLY A 303 -32.68 11.98 3.87
CA GLY A 303 -31.49 11.47 4.53
C GLY A 303 -31.76 10.78 5.87
N ALA A 304 -32.89 11.06 6.51
CA ALA A 304 -33.23 10.48 7.82
C ALA A 304 -33.46 8.96 7.76
N MET A 305 -33.82 8.43 6.58
CA MET A 305 -34.06 7.01 6.35
C MET A 305 -32.76 6.19 6.21
N LEU A 306 -31.63 6.85 5.94
CA LEU A 306 -30.34 6.18 5.81
C LEU A 306 -29.86 5.67 7.16
N SER A 307 -29.36 4.42 7.20
CA SER A 307 -28.70 3.91 8.41
C SER A 307 -27.42 4.71 8.69
N PRO A 308 -27.08 4.93 9.97
CA PRO A 308 -25.80 5.55 10.32
C PRO A 308 -24.64 4.70 9.77
N ASP A 309 -23.62 5.37 9.27
CA ASP A 309 -22.40 4.70 8.82
C ASP A 309 -21.51 4.32 10.01
N LEU A 310 -20.74 3.24 9.87
CA LEU A 310 -19.84 2.77 10.92
C LEU A 310 -18.83 3.86 11.35
N ASP A 311 -18.24 4.56 10.38
CA ASP A 311 -17.15 5.51 10.61
C ASP A 311 -17.64 6.95 10.78
N LEU A 312 -18.62 7.36 9.95
CA LEU A 312 -19.14 8.74 9.93
C LEU A 312 -20.42 8.92 10.78
N GLY A 313 -21.03 7.85 11.27
CA GLY A 313 -22.24 7.92 12.09
C GLY A 313 -23.40 8.58 11.35
N THR A 314 -24.04 9.57 11.97
CA THR A 314 -25.17 10.29 11.38
C THR A 314 -24.77 11.29 10.30
N LEU A 315 -23.47 11.63 10.16
CA LEU A 315 -23.02 12.62 9.16
C LEU A 315 -23.34 12.19 7.73
N VAL A 316 -23.45 10.89 7.44
CA VAL A 316 -23.83 10.40 6.10
C VAL A 316 -25.23 10.83 5.66
N ARG A 317 -26.08 11.20 6.62
CA ARG A 317 -27.43 11.71 6.38
C ARG A 317 -27.46 13.18 6.00
N ALA A 318 -26.32 13.87 6.06
CA ALA A 318 -26.23 15.29 5.82
C ALA A 318 -26.04 15.59 4.32
N GLU A 319 -26.35 16.83 3.94
CA GLU A 319 -26.14 17.36 2.59
C GLU A 319 -25.08 18.46 2.55
N LEU A 320 -24.36 18.49 1.43
CA LEU A 320 -23.39 19.50 1.07
C LEU A 320 -23.94 20.37 -0.06
N THR A 321 -23.84 21.69 0.12
CA THR A 321 -23.94 22.65 -0.99
C THR A 321 -22.64 22.68 -1.80
N PRO A 322 -22.63 23.22 -3.04
CA PRO A 322 -21.39 23.34 -3.82
C PRO A 322 -20.26 24.07 -3.08
N ARG A 323 -20.61 25.13 -2.33
CA ARG A 323 -19.64 25.89 -1.52
C ARG A 323 -19.07 25.07 -0.36
N GLN A 324 -19.91 24.30 0.32
CA GLN A 324 -19.44 23.42 1.40
C GLN A 324 -18.57 22.30 0.84
N PHE A 325 -18.92 21.73 -0.31
CA PHE A 325 -18.09 20.72 -0.97
C PHE A 325 -16.73 21.28 -1.38
N PHE A 326 -16.69 22.46 -2.01
CA PHE A 326 -15.43 23.13 -2.32
C PHE A 326 -14.60 23.43 -1.05
N TYR A 327 -15.25 23.77 0.06
CA TYR A 327 -14.59 23.95 1.34
C TYR A 327 -14.00 22.65 1.88
N VAL A 328 -14.69 21.50 1.75
CA VAL A 328 -14.13 20.17 2.05
C VAL A 328 -12.91 19.91 1.18
N CYS A 329 -13.00 20.13 -0.14
CA CYS A 329 -11.88 19.98 -1.07
C CYS A 329 -10.66 20.84 -0.69
N THR A 330 -10.92 22.03 -0.14
CA THR A 330 -9.88 22.95 0.35
C THR A 330 -9.25 22.45 1.65
N LEU A 331 -10.06 22.01 2.63
CA LEU A 331 -9.57 21.47 3.90
C LEU A 331 -8.76 20.17 3.72
N LEU A 332 -9.16 19.32 2.79
CA LEU A 332 -8.40 18.14 2.38
C LEU A 332 -7.20 18.48 1.49
N HIS A 333 -7.10 19.73 1.02
CA HIS A 333 -6.03 20.22 0.15
C HIS A 333 -5.89 19.46 -1.17
N THR A 334 -7.02 19.18 -1.81
CA THR A 334 -7.08 18.55 -3.14
C THR A 334 -6.36 19.35 -4.25
N GLY A 335 -6.16 20.66 -4.03
CA GLY A 335 -5.63 21.58 -5.03
C GLY A 335 -6.60 21.83 -6.19
N PHE A 336 -7.89 21.52 -6.01
CA PHE A 336 -8.90 21.77 -7.03
C PHE A 336 -9.10 23.26 -7.28
N ARG A 337 -9.28 23.61 -8.55
CA ARG A 337 -9.94 24.84 -8.93
C ARG A 337 -11.43 24.75 -8.62
N GLN A 338 -12.09 25.88 -8.57
CA GLN A 338 -13.53 25.91 -8.32
C GLN A 338 -14.29 25.13 -9.40
N GLU A 339 -13.86 25.20 -10.66
CA GLU A 339 -14.50 24.47 -11.77
C GLU A 339 -14.39 22.94 -11.58
N GLU A 340 -13.22 22.43 -11.19
CA GLU A 340 -13.00 20.99 -10.94
C GLU A 340 -13.86 20.49 -9.76
N SER A 341 -13.97 21.31 -8.71
CA SER A 341 -14.83 20.99 -7.57
C SER A 341 -16.31 21.00 -7.93
N ASP A 342 -16.75 21.98 -8.72
CA ASP A 342 -18.14 22.06 -9.16
C ASP A 342 -18.48 20.87 -10.08
N GLN A 343 -17.59 20.50 -11.01
CA GLN A 343 -17.75 19.30 -11.84
C GLN A 343 -17.90 18.03 -11.00
N LEU A 344 -16.98 17.77 -10.06
CA LEU A 344 -17.06 16.59 -9.21
C LEU A 344 -18.31 16.59 -8.32
N TYR A 345 -18.71 17.76 -7.82
CA TYR A 345 -19.96 17.93 -7.08
C TYR A 345 -21.16 17.45 -7.90
N TYR A 346 -21.29 17.90 -9.15
CA TYR A 346 -22.41 17.51 -10.01
C TYR A 346 -22.33 16.06 -10.50
N TYR A 347 -21.14 15.47 -10.61
CA TYR A 347 -21.00 14.04 -10.87
C TYR A 347 -21.47 13.17 -9.72
N LEU A 348 -21.24 13.62 -8.48
CA LEU A 348 -21.63 12.90 -7.26
C LEU A 348 -23.08 13.16 -6.85
N LYS A 349 -23.63 14.32 -7.25
CA LYS A 349 -25.01 14.68 -6.99
C LYS A 349 -25.91 13.77 -7.82
N ASP A 350 -26.75 13.00 -7.14
CA ASP A 350 -27.80 12.25 -7.80
C ASP A 350 -28.83 13.24 -8.36
N ASN A 351 -29.12 13.17 -9.66
CA ASN A 351 -30.04 14.11 -10.31
C ASN A 351 -31.47 13.97 -9.79
N ASP A 352 -31.80 12.82 -9.19
CA ASP A 352 -33.14 12.49 -8.72
C ASP A 352 -33.35 12.76 -7.20
N ALA A 353 -32.30 13.12 -6.45
CA ALA A 353 -32.36 13.29 -4.99
C ALA A 353 -31.87 14.68 -4.53
N GLY A 354 -32.82 15.59 -4.27
CA GLY A 354 -32.61 16.80 -3.45
C GLY A 354 -31.82 17.96 -4.06
N ASP A 355 -31.77 19.06 -3.30
CA ASP A 355 -31.06 20.29 -3.69
C ASP A 355 -29.53 20.17 -3.51
N GLY A 356 -29.05 19.25 -2.66
CA GLY A 356 -27.64 19.10 -2.26
C GLY A 356 -26.97 17.77 -2.65
N LEU A 357 -25.68 17.63 -2.34
CA LEU A 357 -24.92 16.38 -2.43
C LEU A 357 -24.99 15.65 -1.09
N LEU A 358 -25.58 14.45 -1.05
CA LEU A 358 -25.58 13.62 0.16
C LEU A 358 -24.16 13.15 0.52
N VAL A 359 -23.80 13.26 1.80
CA VAL A 359 -22.53 12.76 2.32
C VAL A 359 -22.40 11.24 2.13
N ALA A 360 -23.51 10.50 2.15
CA ALA A 360 -23.52 9.08 1.81
C ALA A 360 -22.97 8.79 0.40
N ASN A 361 -23.35 9.58 -0.61
CA ASN A 361 -22.88 9.43 -1.99
C ASN A 361 -21.38 9.74 -2.08
N LEU A 362 -20.95 10.83 -1.43
CA LEU A 362 -19.54 11.18 -1.33
C LEU A 362 -18.73 10.06 -0.67
N LEU A 363 -19.23 9.48 0.43
CA LEU A 363 -18.54 8.42 1.15
C LEU A 363 -18.47 7.11 0.33
N ALA A 364 -19.55 6.77 -0.39
CA ALA A 364 -19.57 5.61 -1.27
C ALA A 364 -18.51 5.75 -2.38
N ALA A 365 -18.45 6.91 -3.04
CA ALA A 365 -17.44 7.22 -4.04
C ALA A 365 -16.02 7.24 -3.41
N TYR A 366 -15.86 7.88 -2.25
CA TYR A 366 -14.58 7.92 -1.54
C TYR A 366 -14.04 6.54 -1.21
N ARG A 367 -14.89 5.60 -0.77
CA ARG A 367 -14.48 4.22 -0.49
C ARG A 367 -14.09 3.46 -1.76
N GLN A 368 -14.79 3.70 -2.87
CA GLN A 368 -14.47 3.09 -4.17
C GLN A 368 -13.09 3.52 -4.69
N TYR A 369 -12.75 4.81 -4.52
CA TYR A 369 -11.49 5.39 -4.97
C TYR A 369 -10.45 5.50 -3.84
N PHE A 370 -10.70 4.87 -2.68
CA PHE A 370 -9.81 4.96 -1.54
C PHE A 370 -8.42 4.43 -1.93
N PRO A 371 -7.33 5.16 -1.69
CA PRO A 371 -6.04 4.81 -2.25
C PRO A 371 -5.58 3.41 -1.81
N SER A 372 -5.37 2.55 -2.79
CA SER A 372 -4.88 1.19 -2.57
C SER A 372 -3.41 1.21 -2.16
N VAL A 373 -3.01 0.21 -1.38
CA VAL A 373 -1.62 -0.01 -0.97
C VAL A 373 -1.12 -1.34 -1.50
N THR A 374 0.17 -1.42 -1.87
CA THR A 374 0.79 -2.69 -2.25
C THR A 374 0.89 -3.63 -1.06
N VAL A 375 0.88 -4.94 -1.32
CA VAL A 375 1.01 -5.96 -0.27
C VAL A 375 2.30 -5.77 0.55
N SER A 376 3.40 -5.39 -0.11
CA SER A 376 4.69 -5.16 0.55
C SER A 376 4.66 -3.99 1.54
N VAL A 377 4.03 -2.87 1.18
CA VAL A 377 3.89 -1.72 2.09
C VAL A 377 2.93 -2.05 3.24
N LEU A 378 1.84 -2.77 2.98
CA LEU A 378 0.93 -3.22 4.04
C LEU A 378 1.65 -4.14 5.05
N GLN A 379 2.45 -5.10 4.58
CA GLN A 379 3.25 -5.97 5.45
C GLN A 379 4.27 -5.18 6.27
N LEU A 380 4.88 -4.15 5.66
CA LEU A 380 5.78 -3.24 6.35
C LEU A 380 5.08 -2.45 7.47
N VAL A 381 3.87 -1.94 7.21
CA VAL A 381 3.02 -1.29 8.21
C VAL A 381 2.66 -2.26 9.34
N GLN A 382 2.24 -3.49 9.02
CA GLN A 382 1.92 -4.53 10.01
C GLN A 382 3.11 -4.83 10.93
N ALA A 383 4.30 -5.05 10.35
CA ALA A 383 5.52 -5.32 11.08
C ALA A 383 5.93 -4.14 11.97
N ALA A 384 5.80 -2.90 11.46
CA ALA A 384 6.11 -1.70 12.22
C ALA A 384 5.16 -1.48 13.40
N VAL A 385 3.84 -1.66 13.20
CA VAL A 385 2.83 -1.58 14.27
C VAL A 385 3.13 -2.62 15.35
N ARG A 386 3.38 -3.88 14.96
CA ARG A 386 3.76 -4.95 15.89
C ARG A 386 4.98 -4.58 16.73
N GLN A 387 6.02 -4.04 16.11
CA GLN A 387 7.25 -3.66 16.81
C GLN A 387 7.05 -2.47 17.76
N TRP A 388 6.25 -1.48 17.38
CA TRP A 388 5.91 -0.35 18.25
C TRP A 388 5.12 -0.77 19.48
N VAL A 389 4.05 -1.57 19.29
CA VAL A 389 3.24 -2.11 20.39
C VAL A 389 4.11 -2.90 21.36
N ARG A 390 4.98 -3.78 20.85
CA ARG A 390 5.91 -4.55 21.68
C ARG A 390 6.89 -3.66 22.46
N ARG A 391 7.53 -2.70 21.78
CA ARG A 391 8.57 -1.84 22.37
C ARG A 391 8.03 -0.94 23.48
N ASN A 392 6.79 -0.49 23.37
CA ASN A 392 6.20 0.48 24.31
C ASN A 392 5.41 -0.16 25.47
N ALA A 393 5.35 -1.49 25.54
CA ALA A 393 4.52 -2.22 26.50
C ALA A 393 4.95 -2.15 27.98
N LYS A 394 6.12 -1.58 28.32
CA LYS A 394 6.62 -1.41 29.72
C LYS A 394 6.33 -2.63 30.63
N ASP A 395 6.74 -3.82 30.19
CA ASP A 395 6.54 -5.13 30.85
C ASP A 395 5.10 -5.70 30.87
N ALA A 396 4.11 -5.00 30.32
CA ALA A 396 2.73 -5.45 30.23
C ALA A 396 2.50 -6.42 29.04
N PRO A 397 1.45 -7.27 29.07
CA PRO A 397 1.07 -8.12 27.94
C PRO A 397 0.43 -7.31 26.82
N ALA A 398 1.27 -6.58 26.06
CA ALA A 398 0.89 -5.55 25.08
C ALA A 398 -0.31 -5.90 24.19
N PHE A 399 -0.27 -7.09 23.57
CA PHE A 399 -1.29 -7.52 22.62
C PHE A 399 -2.58 -7.95 23.32
N VAL A 400 -2.51 -8.44 24.57
CA VAL A 400 -3.71 -8.73 25.37
C VAL A 400 -4.36 -7.42 25.82
N GLU A 401 -3.58 -6.41 26.22
CA GLU A 401 -4.13 -5.09 26.55
C GLU A 401 -4.77 -4.41 25.34
N LEU A 402 -4.16 -4.53 24.16
CA LEU A 402 -4.74 -4.04 22.91
C LEU A 402 -6.07 -4.76 22.59
N TYR A 403 -6.12 -6.09 22.71
CA TYR A 403 -7.35 -6.88 22.56
C TYR A 403 -8.46 -6.41 23.51
N SER A 404 -8.11 -6.22 24.79
CA SER A 404 -9.05 -5.77 25.83
C SER A 404 -9.51 -4.32 25.62
N SER A 405 -8.66 -3.44 25.06
CA SER A 405 -9.02 -2.05 24.78
C SER A 405 -10.16 -1.90 23.76
N LEU A 406 -10.39 -2.93 22.94
CA LEU A 406 -11.44 -2.99 21.92
C LEU A 406 -12.62 -3.86 22.35
N ARG A 407 -12.73 -4.22 23.63
CA ARG A 407 -13.76 -5.14 24.16
C ARG A 407 -15.19 -4.70 23.85
N GLU A 408 -15.46 -3.39 23.82
CA GLU A 408 -16.79 -2.84 23.53
C GLU A 408 -17.35 -3.28 22.16
N TRP A 409 -16.48 -3.64 21.23
CA TRP A 409 -16.86 -4.05 19.87
C TRP A 409 -17.07 -5.56 19.72
N GLY A 410 -16.70 -6.39 20.70
CA GLY A 410 -16.91 -7.84 20.64
C GLY A 410 -16.35 -8.48 19.37
N THR A 411 -17.22 -9.09 18.56
CA THR A 411 -16.89 -9.66 17.24
C THR A 411 -17.31 -8.76 16.07
N ALA A 412 -17.84 -7.57 16.35
CA ALA A 412 -18.24 -6.61 15.34
C ALA A 412 -17.02 -5.88 14.75
N GLN A 413 -17.24 -5.22 13.62
CA GLN A 413 -16.25 -4.36 13.01
C GLN A 413 -16.00 -3.14 13.89
N VAL A 414 -14.73 -2.77 14.05
CA VAL A 414 -14.32 -1.60 14.84
C VAL A 414 -14.34 -0.37 13.93
N PRO A 415 -15.02 0.73 14.31
CA PRO A 415 -14.93 1.98 13.57
C PRO A 415 -13.51 2.54 13.57
N ILE A 416 -13.16 3.30 12.53
CA ILE A 416 -11.78 3.80 12.35
C ILE A 416 -11.26 4.61 13.55
N LYS A 417 -12.10 5.46 14.16
CA LYS A 417 -11.69 6.33 15.27
C LYS A 417 -11.31 5.54 16.55
N PRO A 418 -12.14 4.64 17.10
CA PRO A 418 -11.75 3.69 18.15
C PRO A 418 -10.54 2.82 17.77
N PHE A 419 -10.47 2.34 16.53
CA PHE A 419 -9.36 1.50 16.05
C PHE A 419 -8.02 2.21 16.13
N VAL A 420 -7.93 3.42 15.57
CA VAL A 420 -6.74 4.27 15.65
C VAL A 420 -6.42 4.59 17.11
N LYS A 421 -7.43 5.01 17.90
CA LYS A 421 -7.25 5.35 19.32
C LYS A 421 -6.65 4.20 20.12
N ALA A 422 -7.09 2.96 19.89
CA ALA A 422 -6.56 1.78 20.57
C ALA A 422 -5.08 1.55 20.24
N LEU A 423 -4.69 1.66 18.97
CA LEU A 423 -3.29 1.50 18.56
C LEU A 423 -2.40 2.66 19.05
N ARG A 424 -2.91 3.89 19.07
CA ARG A 424 -2.20 5.03 19.71
C ARG A 424 -2.02 4.77 21.21
N GLY A 425 -3.06 4.28 21.89
CA GLY A 425 -3.02 3.89 23.30
C GLY A 425 -2.01 2.77 23.60
N ALA A 426 -1.84 1.83 22.65
CA ALA A 426 -0.83 0.78 22.70
C ALA A 426 0.60 1.27 22.34
N GLY A 427 0.77 2.57 22.08
CA GLY A 427 2.07 3.19 21.87
C GLY A 427 2.53 3.30 20.42
N VAL A 428 1.64 3.21 19.43
CA VAL A 428 1.98 3.45 18.02
C VAL A 428 2.02 4.97 17.75
N PRO A 429 3.19 5.59 17.48
CA PRO A 429 3.30 7.03 17.27
C PRO A 429 2.69 7.47 15.94
N ASN A 430 2.20 8.71 15.85
CA ASN A 430 1.67 9.30 14.62
C ASN A 430 2.77 9.90 13.72
N GLY A 431 2.41 10.32 12.51
CA GLY A 431 3.22 11.14 11.63
C GLY A 431 4.21 10.38 10.75
N ILE A 432 5.05 11.15 10.04
CA ILE A 432 6.06 10.62 9.10
C ILE A 432 7.07 9.71 9.82
N SER A 433 7.41 10.03 11.08
CA SER A 433 8.35 9.26 11.88
C SER A 433 7.74 8.00 12.53
N GLY A 434 6.40 7.90 12.56
CA GLY A 434 5.61 6.85 13.18
C GLY A 434 4.79 6.04 12.18
N VAL A 435 3.48 5.90 12.41
CA VAL A 435 2.49 5.26 11.51
C VAL A 435 1.32 6.23 11.33
N LEU A 436 0.93 6.53 10.09
CA LEU A 436 -0.15 7.45 9.75
C LEU A 436 -1.53 6.82 9.99
N ASP A 437 -2.56 7.64 10.20
CA ASP A 437 -3.92 7.12 10.39
C ASP A 437 -4.43 6.34 9.17
N VAL A 438 -4.10 6.76 7.95
CA VAL A 438 -4.44 6.01 6.73
C VAL A 438 -3.71 4.65 6.65
N GLU A 439 -2.48 4.57 7.17
CA GLU A 439 -1.75 3.29 7.25
C GLU A 439 -2.43 2.34 8.25
N LEU A 440 -2.97 2.88 9.34
CA LEU A 440 -3.81 2.12 10.29
C LEU A 440 -5.17 1.77 9.68
N GLU A 441 -5.73 2.62 8.82
CA GLU A 441 -6.96 2.32 8.09
C GLU A 441 -6.78 1.16 7.11
N TRP A 442 -5.67 1.11 6.37
CA TRP A 442 -5.35 -0.06 5.53
C TRP A 442 -5.26 -1.34 6.35
N LEU A 443 -4.66 -1.27 7.55
CA LEU A 443 -4.63 -2.40 8.48
C LEU A 443 -6.05 -2.81 8.90
N ARG A 444 -6.90 -1.85 9.28
CA ARG A 444 -8.31 -2.10 9.65
C ARG A 444 -9.11 -2.73 8.52
N LEU A 445 -8.93 -2.27 7.28
CA LEU A 445 -9.64 -2.84 6.13
C LEU A 445 -9.27 -4.32 5.89
N LYS A 446 -8.08 -4.74 6.30
CA LYS A 446 -7.64 -6.15 6.26
C LYS A 446 -7.97 -6.91 7.54
N ALA A 447 -8.14 -6.20 8.63
CA ALA A 447 -8.37 -6.75 9.96
C ALA A 447 -9.48 -5.96 10.68
N PRO A 448 -10.74 -6.14 10.26
CA PRO A 448 -11.83 -5.23 10.64
C PRO A 448 -12.32 -5.44 12.08
N THR A 449 -12.13 -6.64 12.64
CA THR A 449 -12.48 -6.93 14.03
C THR A 449 -11.25 -6.91 14.93
N ARG A 450 -11.46 -6.84 16.25
CA ARG A 450 -10.35 -6.99 17.21
C ARG A 450 -9.65 -8.35 17.09
N VAL A 451 -10.37 -9.41 16.71
CA VAL A 451 -9.79 -10.75 16.56
C VAL A 451 -8.86 -10.77 15.35
N ASP A 452 -9.34 -10.27 14.20
CA ASP A 452 -8.53 -10.20 12.99
C ASP A 452 -7.28 -9.34 13.20
N LEU A 453 -7.41 -8.23 13.93
CA LEU A 453 -6.27 -7.32 14.21
C LEU A 453 -5.15 -8.07 14.93
N LEU A 454 -5.49 -8.80 15.98
CA LEU A 454 -4.50 -9.52 16.77
C LEU A 454 -3.99 -10.75 16.02
N LEU A 455 -4.79 -11.42 15.20
CA LEU A 455 -4.29 -12.47 14.30
C LEU A 455 -3.24 -11.91 13.34
N VAL A 456 -3.51 -10.78 12.69
CA VAL A 456 -2.57 -10.13 11.77
C VAL A 456 -1.29 -9.67 12.47
N LEU A 457 -1.38 -9.14 13.69
CA LEU A 457 -0.21 -8.65 14.43
C LEU A 457 0.59 -9.75 15.13
N CYS A 458 -0.04 -10.86 15.52
CA CYS A 458 0.59 -11.92 16.30
C CYS A 458 1.08 -13.10 15.45
N THR A 459 0.75 -13.15 14.16
CA THR A 459 1.18 -14.21 13.23
C THR A 459 2.25 -13.69 12.23
N PRO A 460 3.08 -14.59 11.65
CA PRO A 460 3.23 -16.00 12.02
C PRO A 460 3.86 -16.17 13.40
N VAL A 461 3.48 -17.25 14.08
CA VAL A 461 4.05 -17.66 15.36
C VAL A 461 5.25 -18.56 15.09
N PRO A 462 6.40 -18.38 15.77
CA PRO A 462 7.54 -19.27 15.62
C PRO A 462 7.12 -20.74 15.83
N PRO A 463 7.52 -21.69 14.95
CA PRO A 463 7.10 -23.09 15.04
C PRO A 463 7.42 -23.74 16.40
N SER A 464 8.53 -23.34 17.02
CA SER A 464 8.93 -23.78 18.36
C SER A 464 7.89 -23.38 19.42
N ARG A 465 7.36 -22.16 19.36
CA ARG A 465 6.34 -21.66 20.30
C ARG A 465 4.98 -22.29 20.04
N ALA A 466 4.60 -22.43 18.77
CA ALA A 466 3.36 -23.13 18.39
C ALA A 466 3.36 -24.58 18.90
N ALA A 467 4.47 -25.29 18.80
CA ALA A 467 4.61 -26.64 19.34
C ALA A 467 4.50 -26.70 20.88
N VAL A 468 5.01 -25.69 21.58
CA VAL A 468 4.86 -25.58 23.05
C VAL A 468 3.40 -25.34 23.44
N VAL A 469 2.70 -24.45 22.73
CA VAL A 469 1.28 -24.17 22.96
C VAL A 469 0.42 -25.41 22.71
N ARG A 470 0.70 -26.16 21.63
CA ARG A 470 0.03 -27.44 21.35
C ARG A 470 0.24 -28.46 22.47
N LYS A 471 1.49 -28.70 22.88
CA LYS A 471 1.80 -29.60 23.99
C LYS A 471 1.13 -29.18 25.30
N LEU A 472 0.99 -27.87 25.52
CA LEU A 472 0.30 -27.35 26.69
C LEU A 472 -1.20 -27.67 26.63
N PHE A 473 -1.84 -27.49 25.48
CA PHE A 473 -3.26 -27.82 25.29
C PHE A 473 -3.51 -29.31 25.56
N ASP A 474 -2.74 -30.19 24.91
CA ASP A 474 -2.90 -31.65 25.03
C ASP A 474 -2.73 -32.13 26.48
N ARG A 475 -1.89 -31.45 27.27
CA ARG A 475 -1.71 -31.73 28.70
C ARG A 475 -2.92 -31.32 29.54
N LEU A 476 -3.52 -30.18 29.21
CA LEU A 476 -4.63 -29.62 29.98
C LEU A 476 -5.96 -30.29 29.63
N ASP A 477 -6.12 -30.79 28.39
CA ASP A 477 -7.22 -31.65 27.96
C ASP A 477 -7.04 -33.09 28.48
N LYS A 478 -7.12 -33.25 29.80
CA LYS A 478 -6.95 -34.55 30.48
C LYS A 478 -7.96 -35.61 30.02
N ARG A 479 -9.08 -35.20 29.43
CA ARG A 479 -10.16 -36.08 28.98
C ARG A 479 -10.06 -36.41 27.49
N ASN A 480 -9.11 -35.81 26.77
CA ASN A 480 -8.97 -35.91 25.31
C ASN A 480 -10.30 -35.63 24.59
N CYS A 481 -11.07 -34.65 25.07
CA CYS A 481 -12.37 -34.29 24.50
C CYS A 481 -12.29 -33.09 23.56
N GLY A 482 -11.08 -32.60 23.26
CA GLY A 482 -10.83 -31.45 22.40
C GLY A 482 -11.09 -30.12 23.08
N THR A 483 -11.20 -30.07 24.41
CA THR A 483 -11.53 -28.85 25.17
C THR A 483 -10.79 -28.74 26.50
N VAL A 484 -10.32 -27.53 26.84
CA VAL A 484 -9.73 -27.21 28.13
C VAL A 484 -10.70 -26.35 28.94
N THR A 485 -11.04 -26.79 30.16
CA THR A 485 -11.88 -25.97 31.06
C THR A 485 -11.09 -24.78 31.62
N GLU A 486 -11.76 -23.66 31.88
CA GLU A 486 -11.20 -22.48 32.56
C GLU A 486 -10.41 -22.83 33.83
N ALA A 487 -11.01 -23.63 34.73
CA ALA A 487 -10.37 -24.07 35.97
C ALA A 487 -9.05 -24.82 35.70
N ALA A 488 -9.03 -25.71 34.71
CA ALA A 488 -7.80 -26.44 34.34
C ALA A 488 -6.70 -25.50 33.82
N ALA A 489 -7.05 -24.47 33.04
CA ALA A 489 -6.09 -23.49 32.55
C ALA A 489 -5.49 -22.65 33.69
N LEU A 490 -6.32 -22.15 34.61
CA LEU A 490 -5.88 -21.30 35.73
C LEU A 490 -5.17 -22.08 36.84
N GLU A 491 -5.64 -23.27 37.20
CA GLU A 491 -4.99 -24.13 38.19
C GLU A 491 -3.65 -24.67 37.66
N GLY A 492 -3.59 -24.95 36.35
CA GLY A 492 -2.39 -25.42 35.68
C GLY A 492 -1.26 -24.37 35.65
N PHE A 493 -1.60 -23.09 35.52
CA PHE A 493 -0.61 -22.01 35.48
C PHE A 493 -0.18 -21.64 36.90
N ARG A 494 1.03 -22.07 37.31
CA ARG A 494 1.63 -21.81 38.63
C ARG A 494 2.89 -20.93 38.52
N PRO A 495 2.76 -19.58 38.45
CA PRO A 495 3.91 -18.67 38.33
C PRO A 495 4.95 -18.81 39.45
N GLU A 496 4.55 -19.25 40.64
CA GLU A 496 5.44 -19.50 41.77
C GLU A 496 6.52 -20.55 41.49
N PHE A 497 6.32 -21.43 40.51
CA PHE A 497 7.32 -22.43 40.09
C PHE A 497 8.35 -21.87 39.11
N ILE A 498 8.20 -20.62 38.66
CA ILE A 498 9.16 -19.95 37.78
C ILE A 498 10.39 -19.54 38.60
N GLU A 499 11.55 -19.93 38.09
CA GLU A 499 12.86 -19.54 38.61
C GLU A 499 13.24 -18.15 38.09
N GLY A 500 13.79 -17.30 38.96
CA GLY A 500 14.11 -15.91 38.65
C GLY A 500 12.96 -14.92 38.92
N SER A 501 13.28 -13.82 39.61
CA SER A 501 12.28 -12.84 40.04
C SER A 501 11.63 -12.06 38.89
N ALA A 502 12.37 -11.79 37.82
CA ALA A 502 11.87 -11.09 36.64
C ALA A 502 10.86 -11.94 35.85
N LEU A 503 11.22 -13.18 35.50
CA LEU A 503 10.34 -14.12 34.79
C LEU A 503 9.10 -14.47 35.63
N ARG A 504 9.25 -14.64 36.95
CA ARG A 504 8.12 -14.84 37.85
C ARG A 504 7.14 -13.66 37.82
N ARG A 505 7.65 -12.43 37.80
CA ARG A 505 6.80 -11.23 37.69
C ARG A 505 6.01 -11.23 36.38
N GLN A 506 6.66 -11.57 35.26
CA GLN A 506 5.99 -11.72 33.96
C GLN A 506 4.92 -12.82 34.01
N GLY A 507 5.22 -14.00 34.56
CA GLY A 507 4.25 -15.09 34.70
C GLY A 507 3.04 -14.71 35.55
N VAL A 508 3.22 -13.91 36.62
CA VAL A 508 2.09 -13.38 37.41
C VAL A 508 1.21 -12.45 36.57
N MET A 509 1.80 -11.59 35.73
CA MET A 509 1.05 -10.71 34.84
C MET A 509 0.29 -11.50 33.77
N TRP A 510 0.93 -12.51 33.16
CA TRP A 510 0.27 -13.35 32.16
C TRP A 510 -0.87 -14.16 32.77
N ARG A 511 -0.72 -14.63 34.01
CA ARG A 511 -1.82 -15.32 34.72
C ARG A 511 -3.02 -14.40 34.93
N ARG A 512 -2.81 -13.15 35.34
CA ARG A 512 -3.90 -12.16 35.48
C ARG A 512 -4.56 -11.84 34.13
N ALA A 513 -3.75 -11.75 33.08
CA ALA A 513 -4.24 -11.53 31.73
C ALA A 513 -5.08 -12.73 31.23
N LEU A 514 -4.65 -13.96 31.56
CA LEU A 514 -5.40 -15.19 31.26
C LEU A 514 -6.73 -15.21 32.01
N GLU A 515 -6.75 -14.87 33.29
CA GLU A 515 -7.96 -14.77 34.10
C GLU A 515 -8.96 -13.78 33.47
N GLY A 516 -8.55 -12.55 33.16
CA GLY A 516 -9.42 -11.58 32.50
C GLY A 516 -9.90 -12.01 31.10
N TYR A 517 -9.08 -12.74 30.34
CA TYR A 517 -9.46 -13.30 29.05
C TYR A 517 -10.53 -14.39 29.19
N LEU A 518 -10.40 -15.28 30.18
CA LEU A 518 -11.35 -16.35 30.45
C LEU A 518 -12.68 -15.80 30.98
N GLU A 519 -12.64 -14.84 31.90
CA GLU A 519 -13.83 -14.13 32.39
C GLU A 519 -14.65 -13.49 31.25
N GLU A 520 -13.97 -12.99 30.21
CA GLU A 520 -14.62 -12.41 29.05
C GLU A 520 -15.32 -13.44 28.16
N LEU A 521 -14.73 -14.63 28.00
CA LEU A 521 -15.31 -15.72 27.20
C LEU A 521 -16.55 -16.35 27.86
N GLY A 522 -16.67 -16.24 29.18
CA GLY A 522 -17.76 -16.81 29.96
C GLY A 522 -17.58 -18.30 30.24
N GLU A 523 -18.62 -18.92 30.80
CA GLU A 523 -18.58 -20.34 31.19
C GLU A 523 -18.57 -21.25 29.95
N GLY A 524 -17.46 -21.97 29.75
CA GLY A 524 -17.32 -22.92 28.63
C GLY A 524 -15.96 -23.61 28.59
N GLY A 525 -15.88 -24.71 27.84
CA GLY A 525 -14.59 -25.33 27.49
C GLY A 525 -13.96 -24.58 26.32
N LEU A 526 -12.65 -24.30 26.40
CA LEU A 526 -11.88 -23.71 25.31
C LEU A 526 -11.47 -24.80 24.31
N ASP A 527 -11.83 -24.64 23.04
CA ASP A 527 -11.17 -25.42 21.99
C ASP A 527 -9.71 -24.98 21.80
N TYR A 528 -8.98 -25.69 20.93
CA TYR A 528 -7.57 -25.38 20.69
C TYR A 528 -7.36 -23.97 20.14
N ASP A 529 -8.22 -23.50 19.24
CA ASP A 529 -8.00 -22.24 18.53
C ASP A 529 -8.19 -21.04 19.48
N VAL A 530 -9.24 -21.07 20.30
CA VAL A 530 -9.51 -20.07 21.34
C VAL A 530 -8.40 -20.12 22.41
N PHE A 531 -7.98 -21.31 22.83
CA PHE A 531 -6.87 -21.47 23.76
C PHE A 531 -5.55 -20.92 23.21
N ALA A 532 -5.20 -21.31 21.98
CA ALA A 532 -3.93 -20.94 21.34
C ALA A 532 -3.86 -19.44 21.05
N TYR A 533 -4.98 -18.83 20.70
CA TYR A 533 -5.08 -17.40 20.41
C TYR A 533 -4.57 -16.53 21.57
N PHE A 534 -4.93 -16.84 22.82
CA PHE A 534 -4.37 -16.17 23.99
C PHE A 534 -2.84 -16.27 24.05
N TRP A 535 -2.31 -17.48 23.89
CA TRP A 535 -0.87 -17.72 23.98
C TRP A 535 -0.10 -17.12 22.81
N TYR A 536 -0.73 -16.97 21.65
CA TYR A 536 -0.14 -16.27 20.50
C TYR A 536 0.02 -14.77 20.78
N MET A 537 -0.95 -14.14 21.44
CA MET A 537 -0.82 -12.74 21.90
C MET A 537 0.33 -12.58 22.90
N ILE A 538 0.44 -13.48 23.88
CA ILE A 538 1.56 -13.48 24.83
C ILE A 538 2.90 -13.69 24.11
N SER A 539 2.97 -14.68 23.23
CA SER A 539 4.17 -15.00 22.44
C SER A 539 4.61 -13.81 21.58
N ALA A 540 3.69 -13.12 20.91
CA ALA A 540 4.02 -12.00 20.03
C ALA A 540 4.66 -10.81 20.77
N GLY A 541 4.33 -10.65 22.06
CA GLY A 541 4.88 -9.61 22.94
C GLY A 541 6.31 -9.84 23.43
N ILE A 542 6.91 -11.00 23.14
CA ILE A 542 8.21 -11.39 23.68
C ILE A 542 9.22 -11.48 22.53
N GLU A 543 10.45 -11.01 22.78
CA GLU A 543 11.58 -11.16 21.86
C GLU A 543 11.80 -12.62 21.47
N ASP A 544 12.42 -12.89 20.32
CA ASP A 544 12.65 -14.27 19.86
C ASP A 544 13.80 -14.96 20.61
N ASP A 545 13.57 -15.17 21.90
CA ASP A 545 14.48 -15.76 22.87
C ASP A 545 13.76 -16.92 23.61
N PRO A 546 14.43 -17.64 24.51
CA PRO A 546 13.81 -18.77 25.22
C PRO A 546 12.85 -18.33 26.34
N THR A 547 12.62 -17.03 26.58
CA THR A 547 11.82 -16.51 27.70
C THR A 547 10.40 -17.05 27.71
N PHE A 548 9.72 -17.03 26.56
CA PHE A 548 8.36 -17.58 26.43
C PHE A 548 8.33 -19.06 26.81
N THR A 549 9.19 -19.85 26.17
CA THR A 549 9.23 -21.31 26.34
C THR A 549 9.58 -21.70 27.77
N ILE A 550 10.60 -21.09 28.37
CA ILE A 550 11.02 -21.36 29.76
C ILE A 550 9.89 -21.02 30.72
N THR A 551 9.25 -19.86 30.55
CA THR A 551 8.17 -19.41 31.43
C THR A 551 6.99 -20.39 31.39
N VAL A 552 6.53 -20.76 30.19
CA VAL A 552 5.46 -21.75 30.02
C VAL A 552 5.86 -23.11 30.59
N TRP A 553 7.08 -23.58 30.33
CA TRP A 553 7.56 -24.87 30.83
C TRP A 553 7.64 -24.96 32.35
N GLN A 554 8.17 -23.93 33.00
CA GLN A 554 8.29 -23.91 34.46
C GLN A 554 6.92 -23.73 35.12
N ALA A 555 6.10 -22.82 34.60
CA ALA A 555 4.81 -22.50 35.19
C ALA A 555 3.80 -23.65 35.14
N PHE A 556 3.80 -24.44 34.06
CA PHE A 556 2.95 -25.63 33.92
C PHE A 556 3.65 -26.94 34.33
N GLY A 557 4.93 -26.88 34.69
CA GLY A 557 5.72 -28.05 35.08
C GLY A 557 5.98 -29.05 33.95
N LEU A 558 6.08 -28.59 32.69
CA LEU A 558 6.33 -29.42 31.51
C LEU A 558 7.71 -30.11 31.53
N ALA A 559 8.70 -29.54 32.24
CA ALA A 559 10.04 -30.10 32.35
C ALA A 559 10.16 -31.29 33.33
N ARG A 560 9.19 -31.49 34.23
CA ARG A 560 9.24 -32.54 35.27
C ARG A 560 8.91 -33.94 34.76
N ASP A 561 8.34 -34.06 33.55
CA ASP A 561 7.83 -35.33 33.03
C ASP A 561 8.84 -36.12 32.19
N TRP A 562 9.90 -35.52 31.66
CA TRP A 562 11.00 -36.27 31.02
C TRP A 562 11.67 -37.28 31.99
N LYS A 563 11.65 -36.98 33.30
CA LYS A 563 12.16 -37.89 34.33
C LYS A 563 11.17 -38.98 34.74
N ARG A 564 9.88 -38.88 34.38
CA ARG A 564 8.86 -39.88 34.71
C ARG A 564 8.59 -40.86 33.57
N SER A 565 8.69 -40.43 32.31
CA SER A 565 8.55 -41.32 31.13
C SER A 565 9.77 -42.21 30.85
N GLY A 566 10.85 -42.10 31.62
CA GLY A 566 12.02 -42.99 31.58
C GLY A 566 12.04 -44.06 32.68
N ARG A 567 10.90 -44.26 33.36
CA ARG A 567 10.67 -45.36 34.31
C ARG A 567 9.31 -45.96 34.02
N ASP A 568 9.20 -46.64 32.90
CA ASP A 568 8.32 -47.80 32.72
C ASP A 568 9.10 -48.87 31.95
#